data_AF-A0A7C7Q9L9-F1
#
_entry.id   AF-A0A7C7Q9L9-F1
#
_cell.length_a   1.000
_cell.length_b   1.000
_cell.length_c   1.000
_cell.angle_alpha   90.00
_cell.angle_beta   90.00
_cell.angle_gamma   90.00
#
_symmetry.space_group_name_H-M   'P 1'
#
loop_
_entity.id
_entity.type
_entity.pdbx_description
1 polymer ?
#
loop_
_entity_poly.entity_id
_entity_poly.type
_entity_poly.pdbx_seq_one_letter_code
_entity_poly.pdbx_strand_id
1 'polypeptide(L)'
;MRRVTVDTRKRSWAKAITWRLIGLLVLGLISYLVTGDWREMSAITLLFHVTQMILYYYHERVWESILWGRVKHPLADLPVKQPLTPEDKEAVKEHLKRLGYVD
;
A
#
# COMPACT_ATOMS: atom_id res chain seq x y z
N MET A 1 -20.57 -0.21 -16.00
CA MET A 1 -19.18 -0.45 -16.46
C MET A 1 -18.23 0.43 -15.65
N ARG A 2 -17.66 -0.07 -14.53
CA ARG A 2 -16.62 0.68 -13.77
C ARG A 2 -15.32 0.60 -14.59
N ARG A 3 -14.80 1.74 -15.07
CA ARG A 3 -13.46 1.76 -15.67
C ARG A 3 -12.45 1.44 -14.56
N VAL A 4 -11.85 0.25 -14.62
CA VAL A 4 -10.69 -0.08 -13.78
C VAL A 4 -9.49 0.62 -14.38
N THR A 5 -9.33 1.91 -14.09
CA THR A 5 -8.14 2.67 -14.48
C THR A 5 -7.04 2.42 -13.47
N VAL A 6 -5.97 1.75 -13.90
CA VAL A 6 -4.75 1.59 -13.09
C VAL A 6 -3.96 2.89 -13.15
N ASP A 7 -3.61 3.45 -12.00
CA ASP A 7 -2.80 4.66 -11.96
C ASP A 7 -1.41 4.42 -12.54
N THR A 8 -0.93 5.36 -13.36
CA THR A 8 0.43 5.28 -13.89
C THR A 8 1.45 5.43 -12.76
N ARG A 9 2.62 4.80 -12.90
CA ARG A 9 3.72 4.94 -11.93
C ARG A 9 4.06 6.41 -11.65
N LYS A 10 4.11 7.23 -12.70
CA LYS A 10 4.36 8.68 -12.61
C LYS A 10 3.32 9.41 -11.75
N ARG A 11 2.02 9.12 -11.93
CA ARG A 11 0.95 9.73 -11.13
C ARG A 11 1.03 9.31 -9.66
N SER A 12 1.36 8.05 -9.39
CA SER A 12 1.51 7.55 -8.02
C SER A 12 2.67 8.24 -7.29
N TRP A 13 3.81 8.42 -7.96
CA TRP A 13 4.93 9.19 -7.43
C TRP A 13 4.57 10.65 -7.18
N ALA A 14 3.89 11.30 -8.14
CA ALA A 14 3.45 12.69 -7.98
C ALA A 14 2.55 12.85 -6.74
N LYS A 15 1.53 11.99 -6.59
CA LYS A 15 0.64 12.00 -5.41
C LYS A 15 1.42 11.80 -4.11
N ALA A 16 2.37 10.86 -4.08
CA ALA A 16 3.18 10.59 -2.89
C ALA A 16 4.03 11.80 -2.48
N ILE A 17 4.66 12.48 -3.45
CA ILE A 17 5.44 13.70 -3.20
C ILE A 17 4.53 14.83 -2.74
N THR A 18 3.41 15.06 -3.43
CA THR A 18 2.42 16.08 -3.04
C THR A 18 1.94 15.87 -1.61
N TRP A 19 1.59 14.64 -1.24
CA TRP A 19 1.13 14.32 0.10
C TRP A 19 2.22 14.56 1.16
N ARG A 20 3.48 14.19 0.89
CA ARG A 20 4.61 14.45 1.79
C ARG A 20 4.88 15.93 1.99
N LEU A 21 4.83 16.73 0.92
CA LEU A 21 5.02 18.17 1.02
C LEU A 21 3.91 18.83 1.85
N ILE A 22 2.66 18.42 1.66
CA ILE A 22 1.54 18.91 2.47
C ILE A 22 1.76 18.57 3.95
N GLY A 23 2.13 17.32 4.25
CA GLY A 23 2.39 16.89 5.63
C GLY A 23 3.53 17.67 6.30
N LEU A 24 4.65 17.87 5.59
CA LEU A 24 5.78 18.67 6.06
C LEU A 24 5.37 20.12 6.35
N LEU A 25 4.61 20.74 5.43
CA LEU A 25 4.17 22.13 5.58
C LEU A 25 3.20 22.30 6.73
N VAL A 26 2.22 21.39 6.87
CA VAL A 26 1.23 21.46 7.95
C VAL A 26 1.89 21.25 9.30
N LEU A 27 2.74 20.22 9.44
CA LEU A 27 3.42 19.97 10.71
C LEU A 27 4.41 21.08 11.04
N GLY A 28 5.16 21.57 10.05
CA GLY A 28 6.07 22.70 10.22
C GLY A 28 5.31 23.94 10.68
N LEU A 29 4.20 24.28 10.03
CA LEU A 29 3.37 25.42 10.41
C LEU A 29 2.84 25.28 11.84
N ILE A 30 2.25 24.14 12.19
CA ILE A 30 1.75 23.89 13.55
C ILE A 30 2.88 23.99 14.57
N SER A 31 4.04 23.37 14.28
CA SER A 31 5.19 23.39 15.19
C SER A 31 5.70 24.81 15.40
N TYR A 32 5.81 25.61 14.33
CA TYR A 32 6.23 27.00 14.43
C TYR A 32 5.23 27.86 15.19
N LEU A 33 3.92 27.67 14.98
CA LEU A 33 2.88 28.39 15.71
C LEU A 33 2.92 28.09 17.22
N VAL A 34 3.35 26.89 17.59
CA VAL A 34 3.48 26.47 19.01
C VAL A 34 4.80 26.93 19.62
N THR A 35 5.92 26.82 18.91
CA THR A 35 7.25 27.11 19.46
C THR A 35 7.68 28.57 19.29
N GLY A 36 7.18 29.25 18.26
CA GLY A 36 7.65 30.56 17.81
C GLY A 36 9.08 30.56 17.23
N ASP A 37 9.72 29.39 17.12
CA ASP A 37 11.14 29.25 16.81
C ASP A 37 11.37 28.32 15.61
N TRP A 38 12.17 28.78 14.65
CA TRP A 38 12.47 28.08 13.39
C TRP A 38 13.37 26.86 13.58
N ARG A 39 14.25 26.88 14.59
CA ARG A 39 15.17 25.77 14.88
C ARG A 39 14.40 24.60 15.50
N GLU A 40 13.55 24.88 16.47
CA GLU A 40 12.66 23.89 17.09
C GLU A 40 11.66 23.34 16.07
N MET A 41 11.02 24.19 15.27
CA MET A 41 10.12 23.77 14.18
C MET A 41 10.79 22.75 13.26
N SER A 42 12.01 23.06 12.81
CA SER A 42 12.76 22.22 11.88
C SER A 42 13.16 20.89 12.53
N ALA A 43 13.60 20.93 13.80
CA ALA A 43 13.94 19.74 14.57
C ALA A 43 12.72 18.82 14.76
N ILE A 44 11.59 19.35 15.22
CA ILE A 44 10.33 18.61 15.41
C ILE A 44 9.90 17.97 14.09
N THR A 45 9.85 18.77 13.02
CA THR A 45 9.36 18.30 11.72
C THR A 45 10.24 17.18 11.17
N LEU A 46 11.57 17.32 11.22
CA LEU A 46 12.50 16.32 10.73
C LEU A 46 12.43 15.04 11.57
N LEU A 47 12.50 15.16 12.89
CA LEU A 47 12.47 14.03 13.81
C LEU A 47 11.16 13.25 13.70
N PHE A 48 10.03 13.94 13.57
CA PHE A 48 8.73 13.29 13.38
C PHE A 48 8.72 12.43 12.10
N HIS A 49 9.14 12.98 10.97
CA HIS A 49 9.10 12.25 9.70
C HIS A 49 10.06 11.06 9.66
N VAL A 50 11.26 11.20 10.22
CA VAL A 50 12.22 10.09 10.34
C VAL A 50 11.69 9.02 11.28
N THR A 51 11.21 9.40 12.47
CA THR A 51 10.64 8.47 13.44
C THR A 51 9.44 7.74 12.88
N GLN A 52 8.54 8.45 12.18
CA GLN A 52 7.36 7.84 11.56
C GLN A 52 7.75 6.82 10.48
N MET A 53 8.78 7.09 9.67
CA MET A 53 9.28 6.13 8.69
C MET A 53 9.80 4.85 9.36
N ILE A 54 10.59 4.99 10.43
CA ILE A 54 11.13 3.86 11.20
C ILE A 54 10.00 3.07 11.86
N LEU A 55 9.08 3.76 12.56
CA LEU A 55 7.95 3.13 13.22
C LEU A 55 7.02 2.43 12.23
N TYR A 56 6.75 3.04 11.08
CA TYR A 56 5.91 2.43 10.05
C TYR A 56 6.53 1.16 9.49
N TYR A 57 7.85 1.14 9.29
CA TYR A 57 8.55 -0.07 8.86
C TYR A 57 8.37 -1.22 9.86
N TYR A 58 8.64 -0.96 11.15
CA TYR A 58 8.50 -1.99 12.19
C TYR A 58 7.04 -2.39 12.41
N HIS A 59 6.13 -1.42 12.37
CA HIS A 59 4.69 -1.68 12.40
C HIS A 59 4.31 -2.65 11.29
N GLU A 60 4.73 -2.44 10.05
CA GLU A 60 4.44 -3.33 8.94
C GLU A 60 5.01 -4.74 9.16
N ARG A 61 6.26 -4.85 9.66
CA ARG A 61 6.86 -6.16 9.96
C ARG A 61 6.09 -6.93 11.03
N VAL A 62 5.68 -6.25 12.09
CA VAL A 62 4.87 -6.84 13.15
C VAL A 62 3.49 -7.20 12.60
N TRP A 63 2.87 -6.30 11.84
CA TRP A 63 1.55 -6.50 11.27
C TRP A 63 1.50 -7.67 10.29
N GLU A 64 2.56 -7.90 9.52
CA GLU A 64 2.66 -9.06 8.63
C GLU A 64 2.60 -10.39 9.38
N SER A 65 3.04 -10.44 10.64
CA SER A 65 2.93 -11.65 11.47
C SER A 65 1.52 -11.89 12.02
N ILE A 66 0.65 -10.89 11.97
CA ILE A 66 -0.72 -10.95 12.50
C ILE A 66 -1.65 -11.51 11.41
N LEU A 67 -2.33 -12.62 11.72
CA LEU A 67 -3.29 -13.26 10.80
C LEU A 67 -4.67 -12.58 10.74
N TRP A 68 -4.93 -11.63 11.63
CA TRP A 68 -6.22 -10.93 11.71
C TRP A 68 -6.56 -10.24 10.39
N GLY A 69 -7.81 -10.41 9.93
CA GLY A 69 -8.32 -9.80 8.69
C GLY A 69 -7.81 -10.44 7.38
N ARG A 70 -6.96 -11.48 7.44
CA ARG A 70 -6.56 -12.21 6.23
C ARG A 70 -7.69 -13.13 5.77
N VAL A 71 -8.22 -12.87 4.58
CA VAL A 71 -9.19 -13.76 3.91
C VAL A 71 -8.41 -14.89 3.25
N LYS A 72 -8.67 -16.13 3.67
CA LYS A 72 -8.16 -17.31 2.96
C LYS A 72 -8.76 -17.31 1.55
N HIS A 73 -7.92 -17.51 0.54
CA HIS A 73 -8.40 -17.72 -0.81
C HIS A 73 -9.36 -18.92 -0.84
N PRO A 74 -10.50 -18.88 -1.55
CA PRO A 74 -11.45 -20.00 -1.58
C PRO A 74 -10.85 -21.34 -2.03
N LEU A 75 -9.73 -21.29 -2.75
CA LEU A 75 -9.00 -22.46 -3.23
C LEU A 75 -7.77 -22.82 -2.38
N ALA A 76 -7.56 -22.16 -1.23
CA ALA A 76 -6.35 -22.36 -0.41
C ALA A 76 -6.24 -23.78 0.18
N ASP A 77 -7.37 -24.46 0.34
CA ASP A 77 -7.43 -25.81 0.91
C ASP A 77 -7.25 -26.92 -0.14
N LEU A 78 -7.13 -26.57 -1.43
CA LEU A 78 -6.90 -27.55 -2.49
C LEU A 78 -5.43 -28.03 -2.48
N PRO A 79 -5.17 -29.34 -2.52
CA PRO A 79 -3.80 -29.86 -2.52
C PRO A 79 -3.13 -29.61 -3.89
N VAL A 80 -2.26 -28.61 -3.95
CA VAL A 80 -1.45 -28.32 -5.15
C VAL A 80 -0.21 -29.21 -5.15
N LYS A 81 -0.18 -30.22 -6.01
CA LYS A 81 0.96 -31.15 -6.13
C LYS A 81 2.09 -30.62 -7.02
N GLN A 82 1.76 -29.75 -7.97
CA GLN A 82 2.68 -29.19 -8.95
C GLN A 82 2.24 -27.77 -9.33
N PRO A 83 3.17 -26.88 -9.73
CA PRO A 83 2.81 -25.56 -10.21
C PRO A 83 1.98 -25.67 -11.51
N LEU A 84 1.03 -24.75 -11.68
CA LEU A 84 0.19 -24.65 -12.88
C LEU A 84 1.04 -24.38 -14.12
N THR A 85 0.92 -25.23 -15.14
CA THR A 85 1.53 -24.99 -16.44
C THR A 85 0.77 -23.89 -17.21
N PRO A 86 1.35 -23.32 -18.27
CA PRO A 86 0.62 -22.39 -19.15
C PRO A 86 -0.69 -22.98 -19.70
N GLU A 87 -0.67 -24.28 -20.04
CA GLU A 87 -1.85 -25.00 -20.54
C GLU A 87 -2.94 -25.09 -19.48
N ASP A 88 -2.58 -25.40 -18.22
CA ASP A 88 -3.53 -25.43 -17.11
C ASP A 88 -4.21 -24.07 -16.90
N LYS A 89 -3.45 -22.96 -17.05
CA LYS A 89 -3.99 -21.60 -16.92
C LYS A 89 -5.01 -21.27 -18.01
N GLU A 90 -4.74 -21.65 -19.26
CA GLU A 90 -5.70 -21.45 -20.35
C GLU A 90 -6.94 -22.34 -20.18
N ALA A 91 -6.78 -23.58 -19.71
CA ALA A 91 -7.91 -24.46 -19.41
C ALA A 91 -8.81 -23.88 -18.30
N VAL A 92 -8.23 -23.35 -17.22
CA VAL A 92 -8.97 -22.66 -16.16
C VAL A 92 -9.69 -21.42 -16.70
N LYS A 93 -9.01 -20.61 -17.52
CA LYS A 93 -9.59 -19.41 -18.13
C LYS A 93 -10.76 -19.74 -19.06
N GLU A 94 -10.65 -20.79 -19.87
CA GLU A 94 -11.73 -21.26 -20.72
C GLU A 94 -12.92 -21.76 -19.86
N HIS A 95 -12.65 -22.53 -18.81
CA HIS A 95 -13.68 -22.98 -17.88
C HIS A 95 -14.43 -21.79 -17.25
N LEU A 96 -13.70 -20.76 -16.83
CA LEU A 96 -14.29 -19.54 -16.27
C LEU A 96 -15.09 -18.75 -17.32
N LYS A 97 -14.66 -18.71 -18.59
CA LYS A 97 -15.44 -18.15 -19.70
C LYS A 97 -16.76 -18.90 -19.90
N ARG A 98 -16.73 -20.24 -19.88
CA ARG A 98 -17.95 -21.06 -20.02
C ARG A 98 -18.95 -20.83 -18.89
N LEU A 99 -18.44 -20.55 -17.68
CA LEU A 99 -19.26 -20.20 -16.52
C LEU A 99 -19.71 -18.72 -16.51
N GLY A 100 -19.28 -17.91 -17.47
CA GLY A 100 -19.63 -16.48 -17.57
C GLY A 100 -18.93 -15.58 -16.55
N TYR A 101 -17.86 -16.05 -15.90
CA TYR A 101 -17.08 -15.24 -14.95
C TYR A 101 -16.07 -14.30 -15.63
N VAL A 102 -15.70 -14.59 -16.88
CA VAL A 102 -14.65 -13.87 -17.64
C VAL A 102 -15.10 -13.74 -19.09
N ASP A 103 -14.85 -12.57 -19.70
CA ASP A 103 -15.13 -12.29 -21.11
C ASP A 103 -14.15 -13.02 -22.06
#